data_AF-A0A0F9AJM4-F1
#
_entry.id   AF-A0A0F9AJM4-F1
#
_cell.length_a   1.000
_cell.length_b   1.000
_cell.length_c   1.000
_cell.angle_alpha   90.00
_cell.angle_beta   90.00
_cell.angle_gamma   90.00
#
_symmetry.space_group_name_H-M   'P 1'
#
loop_
_entity.id
_entity.type
_entity.pdbx_description
1 polymer ?
#
loop_
_entity_poly.entity_id
_entity_poly.type
_entity_poly.pdbx_seq_one_letter_code
_entity_poly.pdbx_strand_id
1 'polypeptide(L)'
;MCPIKYGDVSWERMIRAVEKVRERLLRAASALEKADIPYAVAGGNAVAAWVSRVDEAAVRNTQDVDILLRRTDLEAAKIAMAEAGFVYR
;
A
#
# COMPACT_ATOMS: atom_id res chain seq x y z
N MET A 1 0.71 34.93 -24.15
CA MET A 1 0.58 33.71 -23.32
C MET A 1 1.75 33.71 -22.34
N CYS A 2 1.50 33.82 -21.04
CA CYS A 2 2.57 33.83 -20.04
C CYS A 2 3.14 32.40 -19.90
N PRO A 3 4.46 32.19 -20.01
CA PRO A 3 5.02 30.85 -19.84
C PRO A 3 4.81 30.40 -18.39
N ILE A 4 4.10 29.28 -18.21
CA ILE A 4 3.97 28.63 -16.90
C ILE A 4 5.37 28.16 -16.50
N LYS A 5 5.94 28.77 -15.45
CA LYS A 5 7.17 28.28 -14.83
C LYS A 5 6.78 27.14 -13.88
N TYR A 6 7.17 25.92 -14.23
CA TYR A 6 7.13 24.80 -13.29
C TYR A 6 8.23 25.01 -12.24
N GLY A 7 7.91 24.79 -10.97
CA GLY A 7 8.93 24.75 -9.91
C GLY A 7 9.81 23.51 -10.04
N ASP A 8 10.90 23.46 -9.30
CA ASP A 8 11.83 22.32 -9.32
C ASP A 8 11.13 21.01 -8.93
N VAL A 9 11.43 19.94 -9.66
CA VAL A 9 10.93 18.59 -9.35
C VAL A 9 11.62 18.07 -8.09
N SER A 10 10.82 17.80 -7.05
CA SER A 10 11.33 17.19 -5.81
C SER A 10 11.28 15.66 -5.89
N TRP A 11 12.37 15.07 -6.36
CA TRP A 11 12.56 13.61 -6.39
C TRP A 11 12.45 12.98 -5.00
N GLU A 12 12.94 13.67 -3.96
CA GLU A 12 12.83 13.23 -2.56
C GLU A 12 11.37 13.02 -2.15
N ARG A 13 10.48 13.95 -2.49
CA ARG A 13 9.05 13.82 -2.18
C ARG A 13 8.39 12.67 -2.95
N MET A 14 8.80 12.45 -4.20
CA MET A 14 8.29 11.35 -5.02
C MET A 14 8.70 9.99 -4.46
N ILE A 15 9.97 9.83 -4.09
CA ILE A 15 10.50 8.59 -3.48
C ILE A 15 9.81 8.36 -2.13
N ARG A 16 9.74 9.38 -1.28
CA ARG A 16 9.10 9.29 0.03
C ARG A 16 7.63 8.91 -0.05
N ALA A 17 6.92 9.28 -1.13
CA ALA A 17 5.54 8.84 -1.34
C ALA A 17 5.45 7.32 -1.52
N VAL A 18 6.37 6.72 -2.29
CA VAL A 18 6.45 5.27 -2.50
C VAL A 18 6.83 4.55 -1.20
N GLU A 19 7.81 5.07 -0.47
CA GLU A 19 8.23 4.51 0.82
C GLU A 19 7.09 4.46 1.83
N LYS A 20 6.29 5.54 1.93
CA LYS A 20 5.12 5.58 2.81
C LYS A 20 4.08 4.51 2.48
N VAL A 21 3.90 4.18 1.20
CA VAL A 21 2.97 3.13 0.77
C VAL A 21 3.53 1.76 1.17
N ARG A 22 4.83 1.52 0.94
CA ARG A 22 5.51 0.30 1.41
C ARG A 22 5.40 0.13 2.93
N GLU A 23 5.67 1.17 3.71
CA GLU A 23 5.52 1.15 5.17
C GLU A 23 4.09 0.85 5.60
N ARG A 24 3.08 1.43 4.92
CA ARG A 24 1.67 1.15 5.19
C ARG A 24 1.32 -0.31 4.90
N LEU A 25 1.78 -0.84 3.77
CA LEU A 25 1.57 -2.24 3.39
C LEU A 25 2.16 -3.19 4.43
N LEU A 26 3.42 -2.96 4.83
CA LEU A 26 4.10 -3.80 5.82
C LEU A 26 3.41 -3.75 7.20
N ARG A 27 2.94 -2.57 7.63
CA ARG A 27 2.18 -2.46 8.88
C ARG A 27 0.85 -3.21 8.81
N ALA A 28 0.12 -3.12 7.70
CA ALA A 28 -1.14 -3.83 7.51
C ALA A 28 -0.94 -5.35 7.50
N ALA A 29 0.01 -5.84 6.70
CA ALA A 29 0.37 -7.26 6.62
C ALA A 29 0.80 -7.80 7.99
N SER A 30 1.70 -7.11 8.68
CA SER A 30 2.18 -7.54 10.00
C SER A 30 1.06 -7.58 11.06
N ALA A 31 0.09 -6.67 11.00
CA ALA A 31 -1.05 -6.68 11.92
C ALA A 31 -1.91 -7.93 11.73
N LEU A 32 -2.20 -8.29 10.48
CA LEU A 32 -3.01 -9.46 10.14
C LEU A 32 -2.27 -10.77 10.44
N GLU A 33 -0.97 -10.83 10.16
CA GLU A 33 -0.13 -12.00 10.48
C GLU A 33 -0.05 -12.28 11.99
N LYS A 34 0.15 -11.23 12.80
CA LYS A 34 0.22 -11.37 14.27
C LYS A 34 -1.11 -11.84 14.87
N ALA A 35 -2.22 -11.53 14.21
CA ALA A 35 -3.56 -11.95 14.61
C ALA A 35 -3.98 -13.30 14.01
N ASP A 36 -3.10 -13.97 13.25
CA ASP A 36 -3.38 -15.23 12.55
C ASP A 36 -4.60 -15.12 11.61
N ILE A 37 -4.79 -13.97 10.97
CA ILE A 37 -5.90 -13.71 10.05
C ILE A 37 -5.45 -13.97 8.62
N PRO A 38 -6.03 -14.96 7.91
CA PRO A 38 -5.70 -15.20 6.51
C PRO A 38 -6.07 -14.02 5.62
N TYR A 39 -5.11 -13.57 4.83
CA TYR A 39 -5.25 -12.42 3.95
C TYR A 39 -4.46 -12.63 2.65
N ALA A 40 -4.76 -11.82 1.63
CA ALA A 40 -3.91 -11.68 0.47
C ALA A 40 -3.74 -10.21 0.11
N VAL A 41 -2.52 -9.80 -0.27
CA VAL A 41 -2.31 -8.49 -0.88
C VAL A 41 -2.97 -8.50 -2.26
N ALA A 42 -3.74 -7.46 -2.55
CA ALA A 42 -4.46 -7.29 -3.80
C ALA A 42 -4.08 -5.96 -4.48
N GLY A 43 -4.77 -5.65 -5.58
CA GLY A 43 -4.68 -4.37 -6.26
C GLY A 43 -3.28 -4.04 -6.78
N GLY A 44 -2.93 -2.75 -6.77
CA GLY A 44 -1.70 -2.24 -7.39
C GLY A 44 -0.42 -2.82 -6.79
N ASN A 45 -0.38 -3.07 -5.49
CA ASN A 45 0.80 -3.65 -4.84
C ASN A 45 1.03 -5.11 -5.25
N ALA A 46 -0.04 -5.89 -5.40
CA ALA A 46 0.07 -7.27 -5.87
C ALA A 46 0.56 -7.33 -7.33
N VAL A 47 0.01 -6.46 -8.18
CA VAL A 47 0.44 -6.33 -9.59
C VAL A 47 1.90 -5.88 -9.66
N ALA A 48 2.31 -4.88 -8.88
CA ALA A 48 3.69 -4.42 -8.84
C ALA A 48 4.67 -5.53 -8.40
N ALA A 49 4.28 -6.35 -7.41
CA ALA A 49 5.10 -7.48 -6.94
C ALA A 49 5.25 -8.60 -7.99
N TRP A 50 4.25 -8.77 -8.87
CA TRP A 50 4.32 -9.72 -9.98
C TRP A 50 5.09 -9.17 -11.17
N VAL A 51 4.68 -8.00 -11.67
CA VAL A 51 5.21 -7.39 -12.89
C VAL A 51 6.68 -7.02 -12.73
N SER A 52 7.12 -6.55 -11.56
CA SER A 52 8.55 -6.23 -11.31
C SER A 52 9.50 -7.42 -11.49
N ARG A 53 9.00 -8.67 -11.44
CA ARG A 53 9.80 -9.87 -11.72
C ARG A 53 10.00 -10.12 -13.21
N VAL A 54 9.15 -9.54 -14.06
CA VAL A 54 9.11 -9.76 -15.50
C VAL A 54 9.62 -8.53 -16.24
N ASP A 55 9.15 -7.34 -15.87
CA ASP A 55 9.48 -6.05 -16.47
C ASP A 55 9.42 -4.93 -15.42
N GLU A 56 10.59 -4.45 -15.01
CA GLU A 56 10.73 -3.33 -14.07
C GLU A 56 10.11 -2.03 -14.62
N ALA A 57 10.19 -1.78 -15.93
CA ALA A 57 9.70 -0.56 -16.54
C ALA A 57 8.15 -0.50 -16.61
N ALA A 58 7.48 -1.64 -16.42
CA ALA A 58 6.02 -1.73 -16.33
C ALA A 58 5.48 -1.46 -14.92
N VAL A 59 6.34 -1.32 -13.90
CA VAL A 59 5.90 -1.00 -12.53
C VAL A 59 5.27 0.38 -12.47
N ARG A 60 4.13 0.49 -11.79
CA ARG A 60 3.41 1.74 -11.53
C ARG A 60 3.17 1.88 -10.04
N ASN A 61 3.28 3.11 -9.54
CA ASN A 61 3.01 3.39 -8.14
C ASN A 61 1.50 3.39 -7.88
N THR A 62 1.11 2.89 -6.71
CA THR A 62 -0.23 3.04 -6.16
C THR A 62 -0.14 3.86 -4.87
N GLN A 63 -1.20 4.60 -4.56
CA GLN A 63 -1.33 5.31 -3.29
C GLN A 63 -1.91 4.42 -2.18
N ASP A 64 -2.68 3.40 -2.57
CA ASP A 64 -3.51 2.61 -1.66
C ASP A 64 -2.90 1.23 -1.38
N VAL A 65 -3.40 0.61 -0.31
CA VAL A 65 -3.07 -0.76 0.09
C VAL A 65 -4.37 -1.55 0.08
N ASP A 66 -4.49 -2.48 -0.85
CA ASP A 66 -5.65 -3.35 -0.99
C ASP A 66 -5.36 -4.71 -0.36
N ILE A 67 -6.24 -5.15 0.54
CA ILE A 67 -6.15 -6.45 1.21
C ILE A 67 -7.46 -7.21 0.99
N LEU A 68 -7.34 -8.44 0.50
CA LEU A 68 -8.44 -9.39 0.42
C LEU A 68 -8.54 -10.18 1.73
N LEU A 69 -9.75 -10.25 2.28
CA LEU A 69 -10.07 -11.00 3.50
C LEU A 69 -11.30 -11.87 3.28
N ARG A 70 -11.42 -12.95 4.07
CA ARG A 70 -12.71 -13.63 4.23
C ARG A 70 -13.67 -12.70 4.96
N ARG A 71 -14.93 -12.68 4.52
CA ARG A 71 -15.94 -11.78 5.10
C ARG A 71 -16.15 -12.02 6.60
N THR A 72 -16.04 -13.27 7.03
CA THR A 72 -16.14 -13.68 8.45
C THR A 72 -15.04 -13.09 9.32
N ASP A 73 -13.89 -12.79 8.75
CA ASP A 73 -12.71 -12.34 9.48
C ASP A 73 -12.65 -10.81 9.59
N LEU A 74 -13.63 -10.09 9.01
CA LEU A 74 -13.64 -8.64 8.94
C LEU A 74 -13.61 -7.98 10.33
N GLU A 75 -14.38 -8.48 11.29
CA GLU A 75 -14.40 -7.89 12.64
C GLU A 75 -13.07 -8.12 13.39
N ALA A 76 -12.49 -9.32 13.27
CA ALA A 76 -11.16 -9.59 13.82
C ALA A 76 -10.08 -8.71 13.16
N ALA A 77 -10.17 -8.52 11.84
CA ALA A 77 -9.23 -7.68 11.10
C ALA A 77 -9.32 -6.22 11.51
N LYS A 78 -10.53 -5.68 11.77
CA LYS A 78 -10.69 -4.32 12.31
C LYS A 78 -9.95 -4.13 13.63
N ILE A 79 -10.05 -5.10 14.53
CA ILE A 79 -9.39 -5.06 15.85
C ILE A 79 -7.85 -5.08 15.65
N ALA A 80 -7.34 -6.06 14.91
CA ALA A 80 -5.90 -6.20 14.65
C ALA A 80 -5.30 -4.95 13.95
N MET A 81 -6.02 -4.42 12.96
CA MET A 81 -5.59 -3.22 12.24
C MET A 81 -5.66 -1.96 13.11
N ALA A 82 -6.61 -1.87 14.06
CA ALA A 82 -6.67 -0.77 15.01
C ALA A 82 -5.45 -0.72 15.94
N GLU A 83 -4.95 -1.87 16.39
CA GLU A 83 -3.70 -1.96 17.18
C GLU A 83 -2.47 -1.45 16.40
N ALA A 84 -2.49 -1.56 15.07
CA ALA A 84 -1.47 -1.00 14.18
C ALA A 84 -1.72 0.48 13.79
N GLY A 85 -2.74 1.11 14.36
CA GLY A 85 -3.08 2.53 14.18
C GLY A 85 -3.96 2.83 12.96
N PHE A 86 -4.61 1.84 12.36
CA PHE A 86 -5.60 2.04 11.30
C PHE A 86 -6.99 2.30 11.89
N VAL A 87 -7.80 3.11 11.20
CA VAL A 87 -9.17 3.42 11.63
C VAL A 87 -10.15 2.95 10.57
N TYR A 88 -11.07 2.07 10.96
CA TYR A 88 -12.19 1.66 10.09
C TYR A 88 -13.25 2.77 10.06
N ARG A 89 -13.74 3.11 8.87
CA ARG A 89 -14.74 4.17 8.63
C ARG A 89 -15.82 3.68 7.69
#